data_AF-A0A3N0AQQ2-F1
#
_entry.id   AF-A0A3N0AQQ2-F1
#
_cell.length_a   1.000
_cell.length_b   1.000
_cell.length_c   1.000
_cell.angle_alpha   90.00
_cell.angle_beta   90.00
_cell.angle_gamma   90.00
#
_symmetry.space_group_name_H-M   'P 1'
#
loop_
_entity.id
_entity.type
_entity.pdbx_description
1 polymer ?
#
loop_
_entity_poly.entity_id
_entity_poly.type
_entity_poly.pdbx_seq_one_letter_code
_entity_poly.pdbx_strand_id
1 'polypeptide(L)'
;MRESVTAAQLCLDGRGGFTYVVALMRYIMREDETFRYELEPNYEVIDLLDSSDFQGIPGFDLSVRKTCYERDNRTPTLIADRAPMANREDLWSLLDECGMDYWDPLEWLVRSPRRYIGDKLYFRAVPEGAPGVLGMEEAVASAANSPQAVGSVLAALCAGDAVECEGEPLGGAERKVLYESFMLLHEKASRGRRAETRGGGPAARPGRRRKPVDELMLREAIARYRAHEWTAAKAAESIGVGEATFYRRIAEWEQQEG
;
A
#
# COMPACT_ATOMS: atom_id res chain seq x y z
N MET A 1 10.49 17.55 37.60
CA MET A 1 11.13 16.31 37.16
C MET A 1 11.06 16.33 35.64
N ARG A 2 12.19 16.32 34.96
CA ARG A 2 12.21 16.38 33.49
C ARG A 2 11.95 14.96 32.98
N GLU A 3 11.08 14.85 31.98
CA GLU A 3 10.73 13.57 31.37
C GLU A 3 11.03 13.67 29.88
N SER A 4 11.60 12.61 29.31
CA SER A 4 11.65 12.43 27.86
C SER A 4 10.54 11.48 27.45
N VAL A 5 9.81 11.85 26.39
CA VAL A 5 8.64 11.11 25.94
C VAL A 5 8.81 10.78 24.47
N THR A 6 8.78 9.49 24.17
CA THR A 6 8.77 8.96 22.81
C THR A 6 7.40 8.35 22.55
N ALA A 7 6.79 8.67 21.42
CA ALA A 7 5.47 8.16 21.05
C ALA A 7 5.51 7.47 19.68
N ALA A 8 4.78 6.37 19.54
CA ALA A 8 4.64 5.64 18.29
C ALA A 8 3.27 4.99 18.18
N GLN A 9 2.76 4.93 16.96
CA GLN A 9 1.51 4.23 16.65
C GLN A 9 1.80 2.73 16.48
N LEU A 10 1.01 1.90 17.14
CA LEU A 10 0.97 0.46 16.92
C LEU A 10 -0.01 0.16 15.78
N CYS A 11 0.48 -0.52 14.75
CA CYS A 11 -0.22 -0.70 13.49
C CYS A 11 -0.28 -2.17 13.07
N LEU A 12 -1.25 -2.47 12.22
CA LEU A 12 -1.44 -3.76 11.58
C LEU A 12 -1.83 -3.55 10.11
N ASP A 13 -1.15 -4.21 9.18
CA ASP A 13 -1.55 -4.21 7.78
C ASP A 13 -2.59 -5.32 7.56
N GLY A 14 -3.80 -4.95 7.12
CA GLY A 14 -4.95 -5.84 7.13
C GLY A 14 -5.69 -5.93 5.80
N ARG A 15 -6.99 -6.26 5.89
CA ARG A 15 -7.90 -6.42 4.75
C ARG A 15 -7.91 -5.18 3.86
N GLY A 16 -8.10 -5.38 2.55
CA GLY A 16 -8.18 -4.28 1.57
C GLY A 16 -6.86 -3.54 1.30
N GLY A 17 -5.75 -3.93 1.95
CA GLY A 17 -4.47 -3.25 1.85
C GLY A 17 -4.37 -1.99 2.70
N PHE A 18 -5.23 -1.85 3.71
CA PHE A 18 -5.22 -0.73 4.64
C PHE A 18 -4.37 -1.02 5.87
N THR A 19 -3.85 0.05 6.48
CA THR A 19 -3.14 -0.01 7.76
C THR A 19 -4.07 0.43 8.88
N TYR A 20 -4.24 -0.43 9.87
CA TYR A 20 -5.09 -0.25 11.03
C TYR A 20 -4.25 0.25 12.19
N VAL A 21 -4.57 1.42 12.74
CA VAL A 21 -3.91 1.99 13.92
C VAL A 21 -4.64 1.50 15.16
N VAL A 22 -4.10 0.46 15.79
CA VAL A 22 -4.78 -0.25 16.88
C VAL A 22 -4.48 0.34 18.26
N ALA A 23 -3.38 1.07 18.42
CA ALA A 23 -3.04 1.76 19.66
C ALA A 23 -2.02 2.87 19.46
N LEU A 24 -1.93 3.77 20.43
CA LEU A 24 -0.80 4.67 20.62
C LEU A 24 0.01 4.17 21.82
N MET A 25 1.32 4.03 21.63
CA MET A 25 2.27 3.69 22.69
C MET A 25 3.11 4.92 23.01
N ARG A 26 3.31 5.18 24.29
CA ARG A 26 4.30 6.14 24.79
C ARG A 26 5.30 5.45 25.69
N TYR A 27 6.56 5.80 25.50
CA TYR A 27 7.66 5.46 26.39
C TYR A 27 8.13 6.73 27.07
N ILE A 28 8.08 6.74 28.40
CA ILE A 28 8.40 7.89 29.24
C ILE A 28 9.60 7.52 30.09
N MET A 29 10.74 8.17 29.84
CA MET A 29 11.96 7.99 30.63
C MET A 29 12.14 9.20 31.55
N ARG A 30 12.30 8.92 32.85
CA ARG A 30 12.49 9.92 33.90
C ARG A 30 13.99 10.16 34.14
N GLU A 31 14.33 11.28 34.78
CA GLU A 31 15.72 11.64 35.10
C GLU A 31 16.44 10.64 36.03
N ASP A 32 15.70 9.87 36.82
CA ASP A 32 16.23 8.86 37.74
C ASP A 32 16.42 7.48 37.09
N GLU A 33 16.43 7.43 35.76
CA GLU A 33 16.51 6.20 34.94
C GLU A 33 15.31 5.25 35.11
N THR A 34 14.28 5.65 35.87
CA THR A 34 13.02 4.92 35.88
C THR A 34 12.21 5.23 34.63
N PHE A 35 11.38 4.28 34.22
CA PHE A 35 10.61 4.43 33.00
C PHE A 35 9.17 3.93 33.16
N ARG A 36 8.31 4.40 32.25
CA ARG A 36 6.90 4.00 32.17
C ARG A 36 6.50 3.82 30.72
N TYR A 37 5.72 2.78 30.47
CA TYR A 37 4.98 2.61 29.22
C TYR A 37 3.52 2.93 29.43
N GLU A 38 2.94 3.66 28.48
CA GLU A 38 1.51 3.95 28.39
C GLU A 38 0.99 3.47 27.04
N LEU A 39 -0.02 2.61 27.05
CA LEU A 39 -0.68 2.11 25.85
C LEU A 39 -2.14 2.56 25.85
N GLU A 40 -2.52 3.36 24.86
CA GLU A 40 -3.88 3.82 24.60
C GLU A 40 -4.45 3.04 23.40
N PRO A 41 -5.31 2.03 23.62
CA PRO A 41 -5.90 1.28 22.51
C PRO A 41 -6.93 2.12 21.77
N ASN A 42 -6.93 2.01 20.45
CA ASN A 42 -7.99 2.56 19.61
C ASN A 42 -9.08 1.50 19.41
N TYR A 43 -10.04 1.48 20.33
CA TYR A 43 -11.13 0.50 20.27
C TYR A 43 -12.01 0.66 19.04
N GLU A 44 -12.18 1.88 18.53
CA GLU A 44 -12.99 2.11 17.32
C GLU A 44 -12.38 1.43 16.09
N VAL A 45 -11.05 1.28 16.06
CA VAL A 45 -10.34 0.54 15.00
C VAL A 45 -10.27 -0.94 15.34
N ILE A 46 -9.97 -1.31 16.58
CA ILE A 46 -9.89 -2.71 17.02
C ILE A 46 -11.22 -3.45 16.76
N ASP A 47 -12.36 -2.79 16.99
CA ASP A 47 -13.68 -3.40 16.81
C ASP A 47 -14.07 -3.64 15.34
N LEU A 48 -13.28 -3.10 14.39
CA LEU A 48 -13.38 -3.36 12.94
C LEU A 48 -12.60 -4.60 12.50
N LEU A 49 -11.67 -5.09 13.33
CA LEU A 49 -10.80 -6.20 13.00
C LEU A 49 -11.44 -7.54 13.36
N ASP A 50 -11.27 -8.51 12.47
CA ASP A 50 -11.63 -9.90 12.75
C ASP A 50 -10.58 -10.59 13.62
N SER A 51 -11.01 -11.56 14.43
CA SER A 51 -10.12 -12.36 15.30
C SER A 51 -9.06 -13.16 14.52
N SER A 52 -9.28 -13.39 13.22
CA SER A 52 -8.30 -14.02 12.34
C SER A 52 -7.12 -13.11 11.98
N ASP A 53 -7.34 -11.79 12.00
CA ASP A 53 -6.31 -10.80 11.69
C ASP A 53 -5.66 -10.23 12.95
N PHE A 54 -6.42 -10.07 14.03
CA PHE A 54 -5.97 -9.48 15.28
C PHE A 54 -6.32 -10.37 16.48
N GLN A 55 -5.28 -10.86 17.17
CA GLN A 55 -5.41 -11.73 18.35
C GLN A 55 -5.30 -10.97 19.68
N GLY A 56 -5.12 -9.65 19.63
CA GLY A 56 -4.85 -8.80 20.79
C GLY A 56 -3.44 -8.23 20.79
N ILE A 57 -3.12 -7.46 21.83
CA ILE A 57 -1.81 -6.84 22.02
C ILE A 57 -1.05 -7.62 23.10
N PRO A 58 0.11 -8.24 22.79
CA PRO A 58 0.86 -9.05 23.74
C PRO A 58 1.18 -8.32 25.06
N GLY A 59 0.79 -8.94 26.18
CA GLY A 59 1.01 -8.39 27.52
C GLY A 59 -0.08 -7.43 28.03
N PHE A 60 -1.17 -7.24 27.27
CA PHE A 60 -2.29 -6.38 27.64
C PHE A 60 -3.63 -7.12 27.50
N ASP A 61 -4.45 -7.09 28.54
CA ASP A 61 -5.81 -7.65 28.52
C ASP A 61 -6.81 -6.59 28.06
N LEU A 62 -7.15 -6.62 26.77
CA LEU A 62 -8.06 -5.68 26.13
C LEU A 62 -9.54 -5.95 26.43
N SER A 63 -9.89 -7.08 27.06
CA SER A 63 -11.28 -7.41 27.40
C SER A 63 -11.89 -6.42 28.41
N VAL A 64 -11.05 -5.80 29.24
CA VAL A 64 -11.43 -4.79 30.23
C VAL A 64 -11.76 -3.44 29.58
N ARG A 65 -11.34 -3.23 28.33
CA ARG A 65 -11.53 -2.00 27.56
C ARG A 65 -11.07 -0.72 28.27
N LYS A 66 -9.89 -0.75 28.91
CA LYS A 66 -9.32 0.44 29.56
C LYS A 66 -8.91 1.49 28.53
N THR A 67 -9.09 2.76 28.86
CA THR A 67 -8.62 3.88 28.01
C THR A 67 -7.10 3.94 27.93
N CYS A 68 -6.41 3.62 29.03
CA CYS A 68 -4.95 3.55 29.09
C CYS A 68 -4.49 2.35 29.92
N TYR A 69 -3.44 1.68 29.45
CA TYR A 69 -2.73 0.63 30.17
C TYR A 69 -1.33 1.12 30.50
N GLU A 70 -0.98 1.08 31.79
CA GLU A 70 0.31 1.56 32.27
C GLU A 70 1.18 0.40 32.75
N ARG A 71 2.48 0.51 32.50
CA ARG A 71 3.51 -0.35 33.07
C ARG A 71 4.65 0.52 33.61
N ASP A 72 4.74 0.61 34.93
CA ASP A 72 5.82 1.32 35.61
C ASP A 72 7.00 0.37 35.82
N ASN A 73 8.20 0.79 35.39
CA ASN A 73 9.47 0.06 35.53
C ASN A 73 9.43 -1.41 35.08
N ARG A 74 8.56 -1.71 34.12
CA ARG A 74 8.40 -3.05 33.57
C ARG A 74 8.16 -3.00 32.07
N THR A 75 9.05 -3.63 31.32
CA THR A 75 8.90 -3.76 29.86
C THR A 75 7.74 -4.71 29.53
N PRO A 76 6.72 -4.27 28.78
CA PRO A 76 5.66 -5.16 28.32
C PRO A 76 6.18 -6.15 27.28
N THR A 77 5.55 -7.33 27.21
CA THR A 77 5.90 -8.41 26.25
C THR A 77 5.93 -7.91 24.80
N LEU A 78 4.98 -7.04 24.44
CA LEU A 78 4.96 -6.36 23.13
C LEU A 78 6.32 -5.75 22.75
N ILE A 79 7.00 -5.09 23.70
CA ILE A 79 8.29 -4.43 23.46
C ILE A 79 9.45 -5.42 23.63
N ALA A 80 9.42 -6.24 24.68
CA ALA A 80 10.50 -7.17 25.01
C ALA A 80 10.80 -8.18 23.88
N ASP A 81 9.77 -8.63 23.17
CA ASP A 81 9.94 -9.59 22.07
C ASP A 81 10.46 -8.96 20.77
N ARG A 82 10.47 -7.63 20.68
CA ARG A 82 10.69 -6.89 19.42
C ARG A 82 11.93 -5.99 19.45
N ALA A 83 12.16 -5.31 20.56
CA ALA A 83 13.28 -4.39 20.73
C ALA A 83 14.50 -5.12 21.33
N PRO A 84 15.73 -4.74 20.96
CA PRO A 84 16.93 -5.27 21.61
C PRO A 84 16.96 -4.84 23.08
N MET A 85 17.45 -5.72 23.95
CA MET A 85 17.66 -5.42 25.36
C MET A 85 18.86 -4.48 25.55
N ALA A 86 18.79 -3.60 26.56
CA ALA A 86 19.84 -2.63 26.87
C ALA A 86 21.22 -3.25 27.17
N ASN A 87 21.26 -4.48 27.69
CA ASN A 87 22.47 -5.17 28.09
C ASN A 87 23.10 -6.04 26.98
N ARG A 88 22.61 -5.95 25.74
CA ARG A 88 23.10 -6.73 24.61
C ARG A 88 24.46 -6.20 24.14
N GLU A 89 25.41 -7.10 23.86
CA GLU A 89 26.78 -6.75 23.46
C GLU A 89 26.84 -5.94 22.15
N ASP A 90 26.07 -6.32 21.14
CA ASP A 90 26.03 -5.65 19.82
C ASP A 90 24.98 -4.52 19.74
N LEU A 91 24.48 -4.01 20.88
CA LEU A 91 23.44 -2.98 20.89
C LEU A 91 23.82 -1.74 20.08
N TRP A 92 25.04 -1.21 20.29
CA TRP A 92 25.48 0.01 19.63
C TRP A 92 25.57 -0.12 18.11
N SER A 93 25.94 -1.29 17.60
CA SER A 93 25.92 -1.56 16.16
C SER A 93 24.49 -1.54 15.60
N LEU A 94 23.51 -2.05 16.35
CA LEU A 94 22.09 -2.02 15.95
C LEU A 94 21.50 -0.61 15.98
N LEU A 95 21.98 0.25 16.88
CA LEU A 95 21.58 1.65 16.97
C LEU A 95 22.19 2.46 15.82
N ASP A 96 23.47 2.25 15.51
CA ASP A 96 24.17 2.88 14.40
C ASP A 96 23.53 2.54 13.05
N GLU A 97 23.12 1.28 12.84
CA GLU A 97 22.32 0.85 11.67
C GLU A 97 21.02 1.67 11.49
N CYS A 98 20.47 2.20 12.58
CA CYS A 98 19.24 3.01 12.60
C CYS A 98 19.50 4.52 12.74
N GLY A 99 20.78 4.95 12.72
CA GLY A 99 21.18 6.35 12.93
C GLY A 99 20.76 6.89 14.30
N MET A 100 20.90 6.09 15.36
CA MET A 100 20.53 6.44 16.74
C MET A 100 21.77 6.54 17.62
N ASP A 101 21.89 7.65 18.36
CA ASP A 101 23.02 7.91 19.27
C ASP A 101 22.69 7.56 20.74
N TYR A 102 21.46 7.14 21.02
CA TYR A 102 20.99 6.70 22.33
C TYR A 102 20.00 5.53 22.18
N TRP A 103 19.85 4.76 23.25
CA TRP A 103 18.90 3.65 23.28
C TRP A 103 17.51 4.13 23.71
N ASP A 104 16.57 4.13 22.77
CA ASP A 104 15.14 4.22 23.04
C ASP A 104 14.45 3.04 22.32
N PRO A 105 13.78 2.15 23.05
CA PRO A 105 13.20 0.95 22.47
C PRO A 105 12.07 1.25 21.48
N LEU A 106 11.30 2.31 21.71
CA LEU A 106 10.17 2.65 20.85
C LEU A 106 10.64 3.34 19.57
N GLU A 107 11.62 4.24 19.68
CA GLU A 107 12.25 4.86 18.51
C GLU A 107 12.98 3.84 17.65
N TRP A 108 13.69 2.89 18.26
CA TRP A 108 14.34 1.81 17.52
C TRP A 108 13.31 0.97 16.77
N LEU A 109 12.16 0.66 17.37
CA LEU A 109 11.08 -0.08 16.71
C LEU A 109 10.45 0.67 15.53
N VAL A 110 10.49 2.01 15.53
CA VAL A 110 10.00 2.83 14.43
C VAL A 110 11.02 2.94 13.29
N ARG A 111 12.31 3.07 13.62
CA ARG A 111 13.38 3.27 12.63
C ARG A 111 13.90 1.96 12.03
N SER A 112 13.86 0.87 12.80
CA SER A 112 14.39 -0.42 12.39
C SER A 112 13.52 -1.05 11.30
N PRO A 113 14.11 -1.57 10.21
CA PRO A 113 13.37 -2.31 9.19
C PRO A 113 12.96 -3.71 9.67
N ARG A 114 13.42 -4.14 10.85
CA ARG A 114 13.21 -5.50 11.36
C ARG A 114 11.76 -5.64 11.87
N ARG A 115 11.04 -6.63 11.35
CA ARG A 115 9.70 -6.97 11.82
C ARG A 115 9.72 -8.24 12.67
N TYR A 116 8.97 -8.21 13.76
CA TYR A 116 8.67 -9.40 14.53
C TYR A 116 7.75 -10.33 13.73
N ILE A 117 8.03 -11.62 13.74
CA ILE A 117 7.34 -12.60 12.88
C ILE A 117 6.15 -13.30 13.58
N GLY A 118 6.03 -13.16 14.91
CA GLY A 118 5.02 -13.87 15.69
C GLY A 118 3.61 -13.31 15.55
N ASP A 119 3.46 -12.09 15.06
CA ASP A 119 2.17 -11.48 14.71
C ASP A 119 2.35 -10.40 13.63
N LYS A 120 1.25 -9.73 13.26
CA LYS A 120 1.20 -8.71 12.20
C LYS A 120 1.46 -7.29 12.72
N LEU A 121 1.77 -7.11 14.01
CA LEU A 121 1.87 -5.80 14.64
C LEU A 121 3.25 -5.18 14.43
N TYR A 122 3.27 -3.89 14.12
CA TYR A 122 4.50 -3.11 13.99
C TYR A 122 4.31 -1.66 14.46
N PHE A 123 5.40 -0.96 14.74
CA PHE A 123 5.37 0.43 15.16
C PHE A 123 5.66 1.37 13.98
N ARG A 124 5.01 2.53 13.98
CA ARG A 124 5.29 3.63 13.06
C ARG A 124 5.34 4.96 13.82
N ALA A 125 6.04 5.93 13.27
CA ALA A 125 6.07 7.28 13.81
C ALA A 125 4.64 7.86 13.89
N VAL A 126 4.38 8.65 14.92
CA VAL A 126 3.16 9.46 14.98
C VAL A 126 3.28 10.55 13.91
N PRO A 127 2.30 10.69 12.99
CA PRO A 127 2.30 11.77 12.02
C PRO A 127 2.34 13.14 12.72
N GLU A 128 3.07 14.10 12.15
CA GLU A 128 3.03 15.47 12.63
C GLU A 128 1.67 16.11 12.27
N GLY A 129 0.90 16.52 13.29
CA GLY A 129 -0.40 17.17 13.11
C GLY A 129 -1.45 16.68 14.10
N ALA A 130 -2.63 17.32 14.08
CA ALA A 130 -3.78 16.83 14.81
C ALA A 130 -4.33 15.54 14.16
N PRO A 131 -5.02 14.67 14.92
CA PRO A 131 -5.77 13.55 14.35
C PRO A 131 -6.63 14.02 13.18
N GLY A 132 -6.70 13.23 12.11
CA GLY A 132 -7.46 13.61 10.94
C GLY A 132 -8.95 13.68 11.26
N VAL A 133 -9.62 14.68 10.69
CA VAL A 133 -11.09 14.70 10.55
C VAL A 133 -11.37 14.61 9.06
N LEU A 134 -12.13 13.59 8.65
CA LEU A 134 -12.56 13.40 7.28
C LEU A 134 -14.06 13.66 7.18
N GLY A 135 -14.45 14.75 6.51
CA GLY A 135 -15.83 14.94 6.05
C GLY A 135 -16.12 14.03 4.85
N MET A 136 -17.17 13.21 4.93
CA MET A 136 -17.54 12.31 3.84
C MET A 136 -17.88 13.07 2.55
N GLU A 137 -18.47 14.26 2.65
CA GLU A 137 -18.82 15.10 1.51
C GLU A 137 -17.57 15.58 0.79
N GLU A 138 -16.55 16.00 1.54
CA GLU A 138 -15.25 16.43 1.00
C GLU A 138 -14.50 15.25 0.37
N ALA A 139 -14.51 14.08 1.02
CA ALA A 139 -13.93 12.86 0.49
C ALA A 139 -14.56 12.45 -0.85
N VAL A 140 -15.89 12.60 -0.97
CA VAL A 140 -16.62 12.31 -2.22
C VAL A 140 -16.36 13.37 -3.28
N ALA A 141 -16.38 14.66 -2.91
CA ALA A 141 -16.18 15.76 -3.85
C ALA A 141 -14.75 15.84 -4.42
N SER A 142 -13.74 15.48 -3.63
CA SER A 142 -12.33 15.50 -4.02
C SER A 142 -11.88 14.25 -4.79
N ALA A 143 -12.65 13.15 -4.74
CA ALA A 143 -12.30 11.91 -5.40
C ALA A 143 -12.61 11.95 -6.91
N ALA A 144 -11.70 11.40 -7.72
CA ALA A 144 -11.88 11.26 -9.16
C ALA A 144 -12.93 10.20 -9.54
N ASN A 145 -13.20 9.24 -8.65
CA ASN A 145 -14.21 8.19 -8.85
C ASN A 145 -14.65 7.56 -7.53
N SER A 146 -15.76 6.80 -7.57
CA SER A 146 -16.33 6.17 -6.37
C SER A 146 -15.36 5.22 -5.65
N PRO A 147 -14.57 4.36 -6.34
CA PRO A 147 -13.55 3.55 -5.66
C PRO A 147 -12.52 4.35 -4.89
N GLN A 148 -12.12 5.53 -5.39
CA GLN A 148 -11.21 6.41 -4.67
C GLN A 148 -11.89 7.01 -3.43
N ALA A 149 -13.12 7.51 -3.55
CA ALA A 149 -13.87 8.04 -2.42
C ALA A 149 -14.03 6.99 -1.30
N VAL A 150 -14.45 5.77 -1.67
CA VAL A 150 -14.57 4.63 -0.75
C VAL A 150 -13.21 4.30 -0.11
N GLY A 151 -12.14 4.29 -0.90
CA GLY A 151 -10.79 4.05 -0.40
C GLY A 151 -10.33 5.09 0.63
N SER A 152 -10.62 6.37 0.41
CA SER A 152 -10.28 7.44 1.35
C SER A 152 -11.03 7.29 2.67
N VAL A 153 -12.34 7.01 2.62
CA VAL A 153 -13.15 6.79 3.83
C VAL A 153 -12.66 5.56 4.60
N LEU A 154 -12.39 4.45 3.92
CA LEU A 154 -11.83 3.26 4.57
C LEU A 154 -10.46 3.52 5.19
N ALA A 155 -9.58 4.28 4.52
CA ALA A 155 -8.28 4.63 5.05
C ALA A 155 -8.40 5.44 6.35
N ALA A 156 -9.29 6.43 6.40
CA ALA A 156 -9.56 7.22 7.60
C ALA A 156 -10.13 6.35 8.74
N LEU A 157 -11.10 5.48 8.45
CA LEU A 157 -11.66 4.55 9.44
C LEU A 157 -10.58 3.63 10.03
N CYS A 158 -9.69 3.08 9.19
CA CYS A 158 -8.60 2.20 9.64
C CYS A 158 -7.49 2.96 10.39
N ALA A 159 -7.21 4.21 9.99
CA ALA A 159 -6.26 5.07 10.68
C ALA A 159 -6.74 5.53 12.06
N GLY A 160 -8.04 5.38 12.33
CA GLY A 160 -8.66 5.84 13.57
C GLY A 160 -9.00 7.33 13.56
N ASP A 161 -9.05 7.92 12.37
CA ASP A 161 -9.45 9.31 12.19
C ASP A 161 -10.95 9.49 12.48
N ALA A 162 -11.34 10.70 12.87
CA ALA A 162 -12.74 11.06 12.96
C ALA A 162 -13.34 11.11 11.55
N VAL A 163 -14.51 10.51 11.38
CA VAL A 163 -15.25 10.55 10.12
C VAL A 163 -16.58 11.21 10.41
N GLU A 164 -16.89 12.24 9.64
CA GLU A 164 -18.11 13.04 9.78
C GLU A 164 -19.00 12.87 8.54
N CYS A 165 -20.30 12.84 8.75
CA CYS A 165 -21.31 12.82 7.70
C CYS A 165 -22.28 13.95 7.98
N GLU A 166 -22.45 14.86 7.01
CA GLU A 166 -23.24 16.10 7.16
C GLU A 166 -22.83 16.92 8.40
N GLY A 167 -21.55 16.90 8.76
CA GLY A 167 -20.98 17.60 9.92
C GLY A 167 -21.17 16.90 11.27
N GLU A 168 -21.79 15.71 11.30
CA GLU A 168 -21.97 14.93 12.53
C GLU A 168 -20.96 13.77 12.59
N PRO A 169 -20.25 13.57 13.71
CA PRO A 169 -19.27 12.50 13.85
C PRO A 169 -19.96 11.13 13.90
N LEU A 170 -19.41 10.16 13.19
CA LEU A 170 -19.88 8.78 13.23
C LEU A 170 -19.48 8.11 14.54
N GLY A 171 -20.46 7.54 15.25
CA GLY A 171 -20.21 6.68 16.41
C GLY A 171 -19.70 5.30 16.03
N GLY A 172 -19.31 4.50 17.04
CA GLY A 172 -18.69 3.19 16.81
C GLY A 172 -19.56 2.19 16.03
N ALA A 173 -20.89 2.23 16.23
CA ALA A 173 -21.81 1.36 15.50
C ALA A 173 -21.93 1.78 14.03
N GLU A 174 -22.05 3.08 13.76
CA GLU A 174 -22.10 3.64 12.42
C GLU A 174 -20.80 3.36 11.66
N ARG A 175 -19.65 3.59 12.31
CA ARG A 175 -18.31 3.30 11.76
C ARG A 175 -18.19 1.84 11.31
N LYS A 176 -18.65 0.90 12.13
CA LYS A 176 -18.58 -0.53 11.81
C LYS A 176 -19.44 -0.90 10.60
N VAL A 177 -20.70 -0.43 10.56
CA VAL A 177 -21.61 -0.70 9.44
C VAL A 177 -21.06 -0.10 8.13
N LEU A 178 -20.54 1.12 8.21
CA LEU A 178 -19.94 1.80 7.07
C LEU A 178 -18.70 1.06 6.57
N TYR A 179 -17.79 0.71 7.48
CA TYR A 179 -16.58 -0.05 7.17
C TYR A 179 -16.90 -1.35 6.43
N GLU A 180 -17.81 -2.18 6.96
CA GLU A 180 -18.16 -3.47 6.34
C GLU A 180 -18.75 -3.27 4.94
N SER A 181 -19.66 -2.31 4.80
CA SER A 181 -20.32 -2.01 3.53
C SER A 181 -19.31 -1.52 2.48
N PHE A 182 -18.41 -0.62 2.88
CA PHE A 182 -17.42 -0.03 1.98
C PHE A 182 -16.31 -1.00 1.64
N MET A 183 -15.90 -1.86 2.58
CA MET A 183 -14.88 -2.88 2.34
C MET A 183 -15.35 -3.88 1.27
N LEU A 184 -16.64 -4.29 1.28
CA LEU A 184 -17.22 -5.12 0.23
C LEU A 184 -17.15 -4.46 -1.15
N LEU A 185 -17.45 -3.16 -1.23
CA LEU A 185 -17.38 -2.40 -2.48
C LEU A 185 -15.94 -2.25 -2.96
N HIS A 186 -14.99 -1.97 -2.06
CA HIS A 186 -13.58 -1.83 -2.37
C HIS A 186 -12.96 -3.14 -2.89
N GLU A 187 -13.28 -4.27 -2.26
CA GLU A 187 -12.82 -5.58 -2.70
C GLU A 187 -13.41 -5.96 -4.07
N LYS A 188 -14.67 -5.65 -4.31
CA LYS A 188 -15.29 -5.85 -5.63
C LYS A 188 -14.58 -5.01 -6.69
N ALA A 189 -14.32 -3.73 -6.42
CA ALA A 189 -13.63 -2.84 -7.33
C ALA A 189 -12.18 -3.29 -7.62
N SER A 190 -11.45 -3.73 -6.59
CA SER A 190 -10.08 -4.21 -6.74
C SER A 190 -9.99 -5.51 -7.56
N ARG A 191 -10.95 -6.42 -7.42
CA ARG A 191 -11.07 -7.62 -8.28
C ARG A 191 -11.34 -7.25 -9.73
N GLY A 192 -12.24 -6.29 -9.98
CA GLY A 192 -12.51 -5.77 -11.33
C GLY A 192 -11.24 -5.23 -12.00
N ARG A 193 -10.49 -4.38 -11.29
CA ARG A 193 -9.20 -3.86 -11.78
C ARG A 193 -8.18 -4.96 -12.02
N ARG A 194 -8.04 -5.94 -11.12
CA ARG A 194 -7.13 -7.09 -11.34
C ARG A 194 -7.55 -7.93 -12.53
N ALA A 195 -8.84 -8.09 -12.80
CA ALA A 195 -9.36 -8.77 -13.98
C ALA A 195 -9.11 -7.96 -15.26
N GLU A 196 -9.19 -6.63 -15.22
CA GLU A 196 -8.83 -5.74 -16.34
C GLU A 196 -7.31 -5.75 -16.60
N THR A 197 -6.47 -5.70 -15.56
CA THR A 197 -5.01 -5.75 -15.69
C THR A 197 -4.52 -7.13 -16.16
N ARG A 198 -5.11 -8.23 -15.67
CA ARG A 198 -4.83 -9.59 -16.17
C ARG A 198 -5.51 -9.89 -17.51
N GLY A 199 -6.57 -9.16 -17.83
CA GLY A 199 -7.33 -9.21 -19.07
C GLY A 199 -6.87 -8.19 -20.11
N GLY A 200 -5.67 -7.62 -19.99
CA GLY A 200 -5.15 -6.63 -20.92
C GLY A 200 -5.91 -5.30 -20.88
N GLY A 201 -5.19 -4.19 -21.04
CA GLY A 201 -5.79 -2.87 -21.29
C GLY A 201 -6.79 -2.92 -22.47
N PRO A 202 -7.60 -1.85 -22.64
CA PRO A 202 -8.75 -1.83 -23.54
C PRO A 202 -8.37 -2.49 -24.86
N ALA A 203 -9.06 -3.60 -25.17
CA ALA A 203 -8.76 -4.44 -26.32
C ALA A 203 -8.41 -3.56 -27.53
N ALA A 204 -7.13 -3.47 -27.85
CA ALA A 204 -6.70 -2.97 -29.14
C ALA A 204 -7.40 -3.90 -30.12
N ARG A 205 -8.42 -3.36 -30.82
CA ARG A 205 -9.15 -4.04 -31.90
C ARG A 205 -8.11 -4.88 -32.63
N PRO A 206 -8.19 -6.22 -32.64
CA PRO A 206 -7.13 -7.03 -33.21
C PRO A 206 -6.96 -6.53 -34.64
N GLY A 207 -5.85 -5.83 -34.87
CA GLY A 207 -5.54 -5.29 -36.18
C GLY A 207 -5.66 -6.44 -37.16
N ARG A 208 -6.32 -6.19 -38.30
CA ARG A 208 -6.54 -7.18 -39.35
C ARG A 208 -5.28 -8.03 -39.50
N ARG A 209 -5.37 -9.33 -39.19
CA ARG A 209 -4.23 -10.26 -39.25
C ARG A 209 -3.48 -10.02 -40.56
N ARG A 210 -2.16 -9.85 -40.48
CA ARG A 210 -1.30 -9.58 -41.63
C ARG A 210 -1.64 -10.61 -42.71
N LYS A 211 -1.84 -10.17 -43.96
CA LYS A 211 -1.86 -11.12 -45.07
C LYS A 211 -0.49 -11.82 -45.07
N PRO A 212 -0.45 -13.16 -44.95
CA PRO A 212 0.81 -13.88 -45.14
C PRO A 212 1.25 -13.63 -46.58
N VAL A 213 2.50 -13.22 -46.71
CA VAL A 213 3.16 -13.03 -48.01
C VAL A 213 4.38 -13.92 -47.98
N ASP A 214 4.62 -14.64 -49.05
CA ASP A 214 5.82 -15.46 -49.22
C ASP A 214 7.07 -14.56 -49.19
N GLU A 215 8.04 -14.92 -48.35
CA GLU A 215 9.23 -14.09 -48.11
C GLU A 215 10.13 -14.00 -49.34
N LEU A 216 10.20 -15.06 -50.15
CA LEU A 216 10.98 -15.09 -51.37
C LEU A 216 10.37 -14.15 -52.42
N MET A 217 9.03 -14.18 -52.54
CA MET A 217 8.28 -13.29 -53.41
C MET A 217 8.42 -11.82 -52.99
N LEU A 218 8.43 -11.55 -51.67
CA LEU A 218 8.65 -10.20 -51.16
C LEU A 218 10.05 -9.68 -51.50
N ARG A 219 11.09 -10.50 -51.33
CA ARG A 219 12.47 -10.12 -51.69
C ARG A 219 12.62 -9.82 -53.18
N GLU A 220 12.05 -10.67 -54.05
CA GLU A 220 12.08 -10.46 -55.49
C GLU A 220 11.33 -9.17 -55.90
N ALA A 221 10.16 -8.93 -55.32
CA ALA A 221 9.36 -7.73 -55.59
C ALA A 221 10.08 -6.43 -55.15
N ILE A 222 10.76 -6.44 -53.99
CA ILE A 222 11.56 -5.30 -53.52
C ILE A 222 12.77 -5.07 -54.43
N ALA A 223 13.48 -6.14 -54.81
CA ALA A 223 14.65 -6.04 -55.68
C ALA A 223 14.30 -5.44 -57.05
N ARG A 224 13.24 -5.95 -57.70
CA ARG A 224 12.77 -5.43 -59.00
C ARG A 224 12.19 -4.03 -58.93
N TYR A 225 11.55 -3.67 -57.82
CA TYR A 225 11.09 -2.30 -57.58
C TYR A 225 12.29 -1.33 -57.46
N ARG A 226 13.34 -1.69 -56.71
CA ARG A 226 14.55 -0.87 -56.55
C ARG A 226 15.38 -0.76 -57.83
N ALA A 227 15.39 -1.80 -58.65
CA ALA A 227 16.00 -1.78 -59.99
C ALA A 227 15.20 -0.96 -61.01
N HIS A 228 14.07 -0.35 -60.61
CA HIS A 228 13.13 0.37 -61.47
C HIS A 228 12.53 -0.47 -62.61
N GLU A 229 12.61 -1.79 -62.51
CA GLU A 229 12.00 -2.71 -63.46
C GLU A 229 10.48 -2.80 -63.26
N TRP A 230 10.03 -2.72 -62.01
CA TRP A 230 8.62 -2.75 -61.62
C TRP A 230 8.20 -1.45 -60.93
N THR A 231 6.97 -1.00 -61.21
CA THR A 231 6.32 0.05 -60.42
C THR A 231 5.84 -0.51 -59.07
N ALA A 232 5.63 0.36 -58.07
CA ALA A 232 5.16 -0.05 -56.76
C ALA A 232 3.80 -0.78 -56.82
N ALA A 233 2.91 -0.34 -57.72
CA ALA A 233 1.63 -1.01 -57.99
C ALA A 233 1.83 -2.45 -58.49
N LYS A 234 2.73 -2.64 -59.47
CA LYS A 234 3.04 -3.96 -60.05
C LYS A 234 3.72 -4.89 -59.04
N ALA A 235 4.63 -4.35 -58.23
CA ALA A 235 5.30 -5.11 -57.18
C ALA A 235 4.32 -5.53 -56.07
N ALA A 236 3.40 -4.64 -55.66
CA ALA A 236 2.37 -4.95 -54.68
C ALA A 236 1.38 -6.02 -55.17
N GLU A 237 0.99 -5.95 -56.45
CA GLU A 237 0.13 -6.95 -57.09
C GLU A 237 0.78 -8.33 -57.12
N SER A 238 2.07 -8.41 -57.45
CA SER A 238 2.81 -9.68 -57.53
C SER A 238 2.81 -10.48 -56.21
N ILE A 239 2.68 -9.78 -55.09
CA ILE A 239 2.64 -10.38 -53.74
C ILE A 239 1.23 -10.34 -53.11
N GLY A 240 0.21 -9.95 -53.87
CA GLY A 240 -1.20 -9.98 -53.45
C GLY A 240 -1.58 -8.97 -52.35
N VAL A 241 -0.86 -7.84 -52.26
CA VAL A 241 -1.10 -6.76 -51.28
C VAL A 241 -1.41 -5.43 -51.97
N GLY A 242 -1.94 -4.46 -51.21
CA GLY A 242 -2.10 -3.10 -51.71
C GLY A 242 -0.78 -2.32 -51.67
N GLU A 243 -0.63 -1.31 -52.53
CA GLU A 243 0.59 -0.50 -52.67
C GLU A 243 1.08 0.13 -51.34
N ALA A 244 0.15 0.67 -50.53
CA ALA A 244 0.48 1.20 -49.20
C ALA A 244 0.98 0.11 -48.21
N THR A 245 0.62 -1.15 -48.44
CA THR A 245 1.14 -2.28 -47.65
C THR A 245 2.54 -2.66 -48.14
N PHE A 246 2.80 -2.57 -49.45
CA PHE A 246 4.11 -2.82 -50.03
C PHE A 246 5.19 -1.83 -49.53
N TYR A 247 4.91 -0.52 -49.52
CA TYR A 247 5.85 0.47 -48.97
C TYR A 247 6.19 0.23 -47.50
N ARG A 248 5.20 -0.20 -46.70
CA ARG A 248 5.42 -0.54 -45.30
C ARG A 248 6.33 -1.77 -45.14
N ARG A 249 6.21 -2.74 -46.05
CA ARG A 249 7.08 -3.93 -46.06
C ARG A 249 8.51 -3.60 -46.46
N ILE A 250 8.72 -2.63 -47.36
CA ILE A 250 10.06 -2.12 -47.69
C ILE A 250 10.70 -1.49 -46.45
N ALA A 251 9.98 -0.61 -45.75
CA ALA A 251 10.50 0.05 -44.55
C ALA A 251 10.80 -0.94 -43.41
N GLU A 252 9.97 -1.97 -43.23
CA GLU A 252 10.22 -3.06 -42.26
C GLU A 252 11.44 -3.91 -42.67
N TRP A 253 11.61 -4.22 -43.95
CA TRP A 253 12.74 -5.00 -44.46
C TRP A 253 14.07 -4.24 -44.32
N GLU A 254 14.06 -2.91 -44.52
CA GLU A 254 15.22 -2.04 -44.29
C GLU A 254 15.64 -1.97 -42.81
N GLN A 255 14.70 -2.13 -41.88
CA GLN A 255 15.00 -2.22 -40.44
C GLN A 255 15.53 -3.61 -40.02
N GLN A 256 15.36 -4.64 -40.85
CA GLN A 256 15.84 -5.99 -40.57
C GLN A 256 17.17 -6.33 -41.26
N GLU A 257 17.50 -5.69 -42.38
CA GLU A 257 18.79 -5.86 -43.09
C GLU A 257 19.83 -4.76 -42.79
N GLY A 258 19.47 -3.75 -41.98
CA GLY A 258 20.41 -2.76 -41.42
C GLY A 258 21.00 -3.21 -40.10
#